data_AF-A0A348TTC5-F1
#
_entry.id   AF-A0A348TTC5-F1
#
_cell.length_a   1.000
_cell.length_b   1.000
_cell.length_c   1.000
_cell.angle_alpha   90.00
_cell.angle_beta   90.00
_cell.angle_gamma   90.00
#
_symmetry.space_group_name_H-M   'P 1'
#
loop_
_entity.id
_entity.type
_entity.pdbx_description
1 polymer ?
#
loop_
_entity_poly.entity_id
_entity_poly.type
_entity_poly.pdbx_seq_one_letter_code
_entity_poly.pdbx_strand_id
1 'polypeptide(L)'
;TLAGKGFGALEHGNSSVYYLPDFGGTTVLDGMADVCIHEFFHILTPLGLHSEEIGNFDYINPKMSQHLWLYEGITEYFAGISQLKGGVIDKEEYIQSLLRGKIRAADRYPTAKMSFTEMSENVLKNPYKKQYGQVYQRGALMGALLDIRIMELTGGEKDLHDIILALRDVYGPNKSFKDPQIIAEFVALVHPDLQEFFDDYVTGRNELPTKEYLNKVGIDYDRRYAGPVVVDPLRDNGYKTRGIRSTDYLEIKNISKENPYQLEKGDRVQRYADELETAYGGPKEGSPLVLLIERNGTKFTVPYNVAYTTGSKKHYIRFQRNPTAAQSALQKLWFKN
;
A
#
# COMPACT_ATOMS: atom_id res chain seq x y z
N THR A 1 2.92 27.85 -13.41
CA THR A 1 3.25 26.41 -13.31
C THR A 1 3.76 26.15 -11.90
N LEU A 2 2.97 25.52 -11.04
CA LEU A 2 3.25 25.35 -9.59
C LEU A 2 4.10 24.11 -9.29
N ALA A 3 5.00 23.74 -10.20
CA ALA A 3 6.02 22.72 -9.92
C ALA A 3 7.12 23.40 -9.09
N GLY A 4 7.13 23.16 -7.77
CA GLY A 4 8.15 23.72 -6.87
C GLY A 4 7.68 24.18 -5.48
N LYS A 5 6.40 24.01 -5.11
CA LYS A 5 6.02 24.19 -3.70
C LYS A 5 6.40 22.94 -2.92
N GLY A 6 7.33 23.09 -1.97
CA GLY A 6 7.76 22.01 -1.09
C GLY A 6 6.58 21.40 -0.34
N PHE A 7 6.72 20.14 0.04
CA PHE A 7 5.82 19.42 0.92
C PHE A 7 6.70 18.79 1.98
N GLY A 8 6.30 18.90 3.24
CA GLY A 8 7.03 18.28 4.34
C GLY A 8 6.27 18.40 5.64
N ALA A 9 6.47 17.43 6.50
CA ALA A 9 6.08 17.49 7.88
C ALA A 9 7.25 17.03 8.75
N LEU A 10 7.20 17.40 10.03
CA LEU A 10 8.23 17.06 11.01
C LEU A 10 7.59 16.86 12.38
N GLU A 11 7.94 15.75 13.01
CA GLU A 11 7.54 15.37 14.34
C GLU A 11 8.36 16.08 15.42
N HIS A 12 7.71 16.38 16.55
CA HIS A 12 8.35 16.80 17.79
C HIS A 12 7.66 16.13 18.97
N GLY A 13 8.33 16.12 20.15
CA GLY A 13 7.85 15.39 21.33
C GLY A 13 6.40 15.66 21.76
N ASN A 14 5.87 16.87 21.52
CA ASN A 14 4.50 17.27 21.87
C ASN A 14 3.74 17.98 20.74
N SER A 15 4.25 17.97 19.50
CA SER A 15 3.65 18.71 18.37
C SER A 15 4.20 18.21 17.04
N SER A 16 3.54 18.50 15.93
CA SER A 16 4.11 18.31 14.58
C SER A 16 3.91 19.57 13.73
N VAL A 17 4.86 19.86 12.84
CA VAL A 17 4.82 21.02 11.94
C VAL A 17 4.53 20.53 10.53
N TYR A 18 3.57 21.15 9.84
CA TYR A 18 3.14 20.76 8.50
C TYR A 18 3.32 21.93 7.51
N TYR A 19 3.99 21.67 6.40
CA TYR A 19 4.06 22.58 5.26
C TYR A 19 3.41 21.91 4.06
N LEU A 20 2.13 22.22 3.84
CA LEU A 20 1.29 21.56 2.85
C LEU A 20 0.80 22.57 1.80
N PRO A 21 1.04 22.33 0.51
CA PRO A 21 0.49 23.15 -0.56
C PRO A 21 -1.05 23.02 -0.60
N ASP A 22 -1.73 24.15 -0.50
CA ASP A 22 -3.18 24.22 -0.74
C ASP A 22 -3.48 24.12 -2.24
N PHE A 23 -4.07 23.02 -2.65
CA PHE A 23 -4.54 22.74 -4.00
C PHE A 23 -6.05 22.99 -4.19
N GLY A 24 -6.77 23.42 -3.15
CA GLY A 24 -8.23 23.54 -3.11
C GLY A 24 -8.97 22.19 -3.05
N GLY A 25 -10.22 22.21 -2.58
CA GLY A 25 -11.07 21.01 -2.46
C GLY A 25 -10.72 20.10 -1.28
N THR A 26 -11.37 18.94 -1.17
CA THR A 26 -11.13 17.96 -0.09
C THR A 26 -9.86 17.14 -0.31
N THR A 27 -9.28 17.12 -1.51
CA THR A 27 -8.03 16.38 -1.80
C THR A 27 -6.86 16.84 -0.93
N VAL A 28 -6.83 18.13 -0.55
CA VAL A 28 -5.86 18.65 0.41
C VAL A 28 -6.14 18.09 1.81
N LEU A 29 -7.41 17.93 2.20
CA LEU A 29 -7.81 17.40 3.50
C LEU A 29 -7.52 15.90 3.62
N ASP A 30 -7.76 15.11 2.56
CA ASP A 30 -7.46 13.68 2.56
C ASP A 30 -5.94 13.45 2.62
N GLY A 31 -5.17 14.21 1.83
CA GLY A 31 -3.70 14.20 1.89
C GLY A 31 -3.15 14.73 3.22
N MET A 32 -3.84 15.70 3.86
CA MET A 32 -3.52 16.17 5.21
C MET A 32 -3.73 15.08 6.25
N ALA A 33 -4.83 14.32 6.17
CA ALA A 33 -5.12 13.26 7.12
C ALA A 33 -4.02 12.20 7.12
N ASP A 34 -3.60 11.73 5.94
CA ASP A 34 -2.52 10.74 5.80
C ASP A 34 -1.22 11.19 6.48
N VAL A 35 -0.78 12.43 6.21
CA VAL A 35 0.43 13.01 6.80
C VAL A 35 0.25 13.22 8.31
N CYS A 36 -0.88 13.78 8.74
CA CYS A 36 -1.14 14.00 10.16
C CYS A 36 -1.12 12.71 10.97
N ILE A 37 -1.63 11.62 10.41
CA ILE A 37 -1.61 10.31 11.03
C ILE A 37 -0.17 9.79 11.10
N HIS A 38 0.61 9.88 10.01
CA HIS A 38 2.04 9.52 10.01
C HIS A 38 2.82 10.24 11.10
N GLU A 39 2.70 11.57 11.14
CA GLU A 39 3.38 12.38 12.15
C GLU A 39 2.90 12.09 13.58
N PHE A 40 1.62 11.74 13.76
CA PHE A 40 1.11 11.32 15.06
C PHE A 40 1.76 10.01 15.53
N PHE A 41 1.92 9.03 14.64
CA PHE A 41 2.55 7.76 14.98
C PHE A 41 4.04 7.86 15.30
N HIS A 42 4.69 8.97 14.95
CA HIS A 42 6.05 9.21 15.40
C HIS A 42 6.20 9.30 16.94
N ILE A 43 5.09 9.46 17.68
CA ILE A 43 5.07 9.32 19.15
C ILE A 43 5.59 7.95 19.62
N LEU A 44 5.43 6.90 18.80
CA LEU A 44 5.97 5.58 19.06
C LEU A 44 7.45 5.51 18.68
N THR A 45 7.76 5.84 17.42
CA THR A 45 9.09 5.78 16.84
C THR A 45 9.32 6.97 15.90
N PRO A 46 10.41 7.74 16.03
CA PRO A 46 11.50 7.55 16.98
C PRO A 46 11.24 8.13 18.37
N LEU A 47 10.18 8.92 18.61
CA LEU A 47 10.08 9.71 19.85
C LEU A 47 9.99 8.86 21.13
N GLY A 48 9.35 7.68 21.06
CA GLY A 48 9.22 6.76 22.21
C GLY A 48 10.18 5.57 22.20
N LEU A 49 10.79 5.27 21.05
CA LEU A 49 11.69 4.12 20.85
C LEU A 49 12.72 4.50 19.80
N HIS A 50 13.97 4.67 20.23
CA HIS A 50 15.05 5.11 19.36
C HIS A 50 16.41 4.57 19.78
N SER A 51 17.34 4.54 18.82
CA SER A 51 18.73 4.15 19.07
C SER A 51 19.56 5.29 19.65
N GLU A 52 20.81 4.99 20.00
CA GLU A 52 21.79 5.99 20.47
C GLU A 52 22.11 7.01 19.37
N GLU A 53 22.13 6.58 18.11
CA GLU A 53 22.36 7.41 16.92
C GLU A 53 21.29 8.50 16.77
N ILE A 54 20.05 8.21 17.16
CA ILE A 54 18.92 9.16 17.08
C ILE A 54 18.81 9.99 18.36
N GLY A 55 18.95 9.36 19.53
CA GLY A 55 18.82 10.05 20.83
C GLY A 55 19.95 11.04 21.11
N ASN A 56 21.18 10.71 20.67
CA ASN A 56 22.38 11.54 20.86
C ASN A 56 22.89 12.08 19.52
N PHE A 57 22.00 12.64 18.71
CA PHE A 57 22.31 13.03 17.34
C PHE A 57 23.44 14.08 17.25
N ASP A 58 24.56 13.73 16.61
CA ASP A 58 25.66 14.66 16.31
C ASP A 58 25.33 15.46 15.03
N TYR A 59 24.96 16.72 15.21
CA TYR A 59 24.63 17.64 14.11
C TYR A 59 25.84 18.03 13.25
N ILE A 60 27.07 17.82 13.73
CA ILE A 60 28.31 18.13 13.00
C ILE A 60 28.75 16.92 12.18
N ASN A 61 28.79 15.74 12.79
CA ASN A 61 29.18 14.49 12.15
C ASN A 61 28.09 13.42 12.35
N PRO A 62 26.97 13.50 11.61
CA PRO A 62 25.83 12.64 11.85
C PRO A 62 26.17 11.18 11.58
N LYS A 63 25.96 10.34 12.60
CA LYS A 63 25.95 8.89 12.49
C LYS A 63 24.50 8.45 12.32
N MET A 64 24.18 7.86 11.18
CA MET A 64 22.82 7.41 10.90
C MET A 64 22.59 6.02 11.47
N SER A 65 21.39 5.79 12.00
CA SER A 65 20.94 4.47 12.45
C SER A 65 20.68 3.52 11.27
N GLN A 66 20.86 2.23 11.51
CA GLN A 66 20.47 1.13 10.64
C GLN A 66 18.94 0.93 10.54
N HIS A 67 18.14 1.65 11.33
CA HIS A 67 16.72 1.34 11.55
C HIS A 67 15.73 2.37 10.99
N LEU A 68 16.00 3.02 9.85
CA LEU A 68 14.95 3.83 9.19
C LEU A 68 13.73 2.99 8.78
N TRP A 69 13.90 1.68 8.61
CA TRP A 69 12.79 0.75 8.44
C TRP A 69 11.83 0.73 9.63
N LEU A 70 12.33 0.96 10.84
CA LEU A 70 11.57 1.09 12.08
C LEU A 70 10.97 2.49 12.18
N TYR A 71 11.80 3.53 12.07
CA TYR A 71 11.37 4.91 12.36
C TYR A 71 10.43 5.49 11.31
N GLU A 72 10.63 5.16 10.04
CA GLU A 72 9.81 5.68 8.93
C GLU A 72 8.95 4.57 8.32
N GLY A 73 9.50 3.38 8.14
CA GLY A 73 8.80 2.27 7.50
C GLY A 73 7.62 1.74 8.32
N ILE A 74 7.84 1.43 9.60
CA ILE A 74 6.78 0.96 10.50
C ILE A 74 5.80 2.08 10.82
N THR A 75 6.27 3.32 11.02
CA THR A 75 5.39 4.48 11.19
C THR A 75 4.43 4.66 10.01
N GLU A 76 4.94 4.59 8.78
CA GLU A 76 4.13 4.68 7.57
C GLU A 76 3.15 3.50 7.44
N TYR A 77 3.57 2.30 7.85
CA TYR A 77 2.66 1.15 7.92
C TYR A 77 1.52 1.40 8.91
N PHE A 78 1.83 1.85 10.13
CA PHE A 78 0.84 2.19 11.14
C PHE A 78 -0.10 3.28 10.67
N ALA A 79 0.41 4.32 10.00
CA ALA A 79 -0.42 5.37 9.44
C ALA A 79 -1.41 4.86 8.39
N GLY A 80 -1.00 3.92 7.55
CA GLY A 80 -1.88 3.29 6.58
C GLY A 80 -2.92 2.36 7.21
N ILE A 81 -2.50 1.44 8.08
CA ILE A 81 -3.42 0.45 8.69
C ILE A 81 -4.37 1.10 9.70
N SER A 82 -3.98 2.17 10.38
CA SER A 82 -4.85 2.89 11.32
C SER A 82 -6.02 3.57 10.63
N GLN A 83 -5.87 3.99 9.37
CA GLN A 83 -6.98 4.53 8.58
C GLN A 83 -8.06 3.46 8.38
N LEU A 84 -7.66 2.21 8.13
CA LEU A 84 -8.57 1.08 8.05
C LEU A 84 -9.20 0.77 9.41
N LYS A 85 -8.38 0.61 10.46
CA LYS A 85 -8.85 0.27 11.81
C LYS A 85 -9.76 1.36 12.40
N GLY A 86 -9.49 2.63 12.07
CA GLY A 86 -10.28 3.79 12.45
C GLY A 86 -11.52 4.03 11.59
N GLY A 87 -11.74 3.25 10.53
CA GLY A 87 -12.91 3.36 9.65
C GLY A 87 -12.90 4.57 8.71
N VAL A 88 -11.74 5.17 8.47
CA VAL A 88 -11.54 6.25 7.49
C VAL A 88 -11.60 5.70 6.07
N ILE A 89 -10.94 4.57 5.84
CA ILE A 89 -10.97 3.81 4.59
C ILE A 89 -11.49 2.40 4.87
N ASP A 90 -12.07 1.77 3.86
CA ASP A 90 -12.48 0.37 3.97
C ASP A 90 -11.36 -0.61 3.56
N LYS A 91 -11.64 -1.92 3.70
CA LYS A 91 -10.66 -2.97 3.38
C LYS A 91 -10.30 -2.99 1.89
N GLU A 92 -11.25 -2.67 1.02
CA GLU A 92 -11.01 -2.65 -0.41
C GLU A 92 -10.08 -1.50 -0.77
N GLU A 93 -10.33 -0.31 -0.25
CA GLU A 93 -9.46 0.84 -0.42
C GLU A 93 -8.05 0.60 0.15
N TYR A 94 -7.95 0.04 1.35
CA TYR A 94 -6.65 -0.31 1.95
C TYR A 94 -5.84 -1.28 1.06
N ILE A 95 -6.45 -2.36 0.58
CA ILE A 95 -5.75 -3.39 -0.19
C ILE A 95 -5.52 -2.98 -1.66
N GLN A 96 -6.56 -2.51 -2.35
CA GLN A 96 -6.53 -2.23 -3.78
C GLN A 96 -5.90 -0.88 -4.14
N SER A 97 -5.96 0.10 -3.22
CA SER A 97 -5.40 1.43 -3.43
C SER A 97 -4.09 1.60 -2.65
N LEU A 98 -4.17 1.65 -1.32
CA LEU A 98 -3.03 2.04 -0.47
C LEU A 98 -1.89 1.02 -0.55
N LEU A 99 -2.13 -0.21 -0.12
CA LEU A 99 -1.10 -1.26 -0.05
C LEU A 99 -0.59 -1.63 -1.45
N ARG A 100 -1.48 -1.77 -2.45
CA ARG A 100 -1.09 -1.99 -3.84
C ARG A 100 -0.18 -0.88 -4.37
N GLY A 101 -0.48 0.37 -4.02
CA GLY A 101 0.33 1.54 -4.34
C GLY A 101 1.75 1.42 -3.78
N LYS A 102 1.86 1.08 -2.49
CA LYS A 102 3.14 0.83 -1.82
C LYS A 102 3.90 -0.33 -2.46
N ILE A 103 3.25 -1.46 -2.76
CA ILE A 103 3.85 -2.60 -3.45
C ILE A 103 4.42 -2.22 -4.82
N ARG A 104 3.64 -1.51 -5.64
CA ARG A 104 4.08 -1.05 -6.97
C ARG A 104 5.26 -0.10 -6.87
N ALA A 105 5.28 0.76 -5.85
CA ALA A 105 6.37 1.69 -5.63
C ALA A 105 7.63 1.01 -5.11
N ALA A 106 7.48 0.06 -4.17
CA ALA A 106 8.55 -0.75 -3.60
C ALA A 106 9.31 -1.54 -4.69
N ASP A 107 8.59 -2.02 -5.71
CA ASP A 107 9.16 -2.79 -6.83
C ASP A 107 10.21 -2.04 -7.68
N ARG A 108 10.30 -0.71 -7.50
CA ARG A 108 11.25 0.13 -8.23
C ARG A 108 12.62 0.24 -7.55
N TYR A 109 12.75 -0.22 -6.29
CA TYR A 109 13.97 -0.08 -5.52
C TYR A 109 14.92 -1.27 -5.69
N PRO A 110 16.24 -1.05 -5.70
CA PRO A 110 17.23 -2.07 -6.05
C PRO A 110 17.62 -2.94 -4.84
N THR A 111 16.69 -3.70 -4.26
CA THR A 111 16.91 -4.51 -3.04
C THR A 111 18.11 -5.46 -3.15
N ALA A 112 18.34 -6.06 -4.32
CA ALA A 112 19.50 -6.94 -4.54
C ALA A 112 20.87 -6.23 -4.41
N LYS A 113 20.92 -4.90 -4.45
CA LYS A 113 22.16 -4.12 -4.38
C LYS A 113 22.50 -3.61 -2.98
N MET A 114 21.51 -3.48 -2.10
CA MET A 114 21.69 -2.95 -0.74
C MET A 114 20.61 -3.48 0.18
N SER A 115 20.98 -3.80 1.42
CA SER A 115 19.98 -4.13 2.43
C SER A 115 19.29 -2.88 2.94
N PHE A 116 18.22 -3.05 3.72
CA PHE A 116 17.52 -1.92 4.28
C PHE A 116 18.35 -1.23 5.37
N THR A 117 19.07 -2.02 6.18
CA THR A 117 19.99 -1.51 7.20
C THR A 117 21.17 -0.77 6.57
N GLU A 118 21.77 -1.32 5.52
CA GLU A 118 22.88 -0.69 4.80
C GLU A 118 22.47 0.66 4.19
N MET A 119 21.26 0.73 3.61
CA MET A 119 20.73 1.99 3.12
C MET A 119 20.46 2.99 4.24
N SER A 120 19.92 2.53 5.37
CA SER A 120 19.58 3.39 6.50
C SER A 120 20.84 4.03 7.11
N GLU A 121 21.86 3.23 7.39
CA GLU A 121 23.13 3.68 7.96
C GLU A 121 23.90 4.63 7.03
N ASN A 122 23.71 4.50 5.72
CA ASN A 122 24.43 5.29 4.73
C ASN A 122 23.56 6.30 3.99
N VAL A 123 22.34 6.59 4.48
CA VAL A 123 21.31 7.34 3.75
C VAL A 123 21.77 8.73 3.28
N LEU A 124 22.75 9.34 3.94
CA LEU A 124 23.27 10.65 3.54
C LEU A 124 24.27 10.59 2.36
N LYS A 125 24.78 9.39 2.02
CA LYS A 125 25.83 9.17 1.03
C LYS A 125 25.26 8.64 -0.29
N ASN A 126 25.93 8.92 -1.41
CA ASN A 126 25.61 8.23 -2.66
C ASN A 126 26.11 6.77 -2.60
N PRO A 127 25.39 5.79 -3.17
CA PRO A 127 24.13 5.91 -3.92
C PRO A 127 22.86 5.89 -3.05
N TYR A 128 22.97 5.65 -1.74
CA TYR A 128 21.87 5.45 -0.79
C TYR A 128 20.92 6.63 -0.66
N LYS A 129 21.44 7.87 -0.75
CA LYS A 129 20.64 9.10 -0.70
C LYS A 129 19.49 9.12 -1.70
N LYS A 130 19.69 8.55 -2.89
CA LYS A 130 18.63 8.47 -3.91
C LYS A 130 17.57 7.41 -3.60
N GLN A 131 17.81 6.56 -2.61
CA GLN A 131 16.94 5.46 -2.20
C GLN A 131 16.15 5.79 -0.93
N TYR A 132 16.30 6.99 -0.34
CA TYR A 132 15.60 7.37 0.89
C TYR A 132 14.09 7.11 0.81
N GLY A 133 13.44 7.47 -0.30
CA GLY A 133 12.01 7.27 -0.48
C GLY A 133 11.53 5.80 -0.35
N GLN A 134 12.44 4.82 -0.34
CA GLN A 134 12.08 3.44 -0.09
C GLN A 134 11.58 3.20 1.34
N VAL A 135 11.92 4.06 2.31
CA VAL A 135 11.44 3.94 3.69
C VAL A 135 9.91 3.99 3.74
N TYR A 136 9.31 4.93 3.02
CA TYR A 136 7.85 5.11 2.95
C TYR A 136 7.11 4.08 2.06
N GLN A 137 7.84 3.36 1.20
CA GLN A 137 7.22 2.47 0.20
C GLN A 137 7.51 1.00 0.50
N ARG A 138 8.80 0.65 0.50
CA ARG A 138 9.29 -0.69 0.87
C ARG A 138 9.17 -0.90 2.38
N GLY A 139 9.40 0.12 3.20
CA GLY A 139 9.25 0.02 4.66
C GLY A 139 7.82 -0.20 5.11
N ALA A 140 6.86 0.54 4.55
CA ALA A 140 5.44 0.31 4.83
C ALA A 140 4.99 -1.10 4.45
N LEU A 141 5.41 -1.58 3.27
CA LEU A 141 5.14 -2.96 2.84
C LEU A 141 5.79 -3.97 3.77
N MET A 142 7.06 -3.77 4.15
CA MET A 142 7.76 -4.64 5.09
C MET A 142 7.06 -4.66 6.45
N GLY A 143 6.57 -3.52 6.95
CA GLY A 143 5.78 -3.43 8.18
C GLY A 143 4.51 -4.28 8.11
N ALA A 144 3.78 -4.21 7.00
CA ALA A 144 2.60 -5.06 6.78
C ALA A 144 2.93 -6.56 6.78
N LEU A 145 4.02 -6.97 6.12
CA LEU A 145 4.40 -8.38 6.09
C LEU A 145 4.94 -8.86 7.45
N LEU A 146 5.68 -8.00 8.16
CA LEU A 146 6.19 -8.27 9.50
C LEU A 146 5.04 -8.46 10.49
N ASP A 147 4.00 -7.63 10.40
CA ASP A 147 2.82 -7.74 11.25
C ASP A 147 2.09 -9.09 11.03
N ILE A 148 1.89 -9.47 9.76
CA ILE A 148 1.36 -10.80 9.40
C ILE A 148 2.26 -11.92 9.96
N ARG A 149 3.59 -11.77 9.88
CA ARG A 149 4.54 -12.76 10.42
C ARG A 149 4.43 -12.90 11.93
N ILE A 150 4.31 -11.80 12.65
CA ILE A 150 4.20 -11.78 14.12
C ILE A 150 2.90 -12.45 14.54
N MET A 151 1.77 -12.09 13.92
CA MET A 151 0.50 -12.75 14.21
C MET A 151 0.53 -14.24 13.84
N GLU A 152 1.16 -14.64 12.73
CA GLU A 152 1.33 -16.05 12.38
C GLU A 152 2.10 -16.82 13.46
N LEU A 153 3.26 -16.30 13.87
CA LEU A 153 4.15 -16.96 14.83
C LEU A 153 3.58 -17.02 16.25
N THR A 154 2.68 -16.11 16.59
CA THR A 154 2.06 -16.02 17.92
C THR A 154 0.64 -16.56 17.94
N GLY A 155 0.15 -17.14 16.84
CA GLY A 155 -1.24 -17.58 16.75
C GLY A 155 -2.26 -16.43 16.90
N GLY A 156 -1.85 -15.20 16.65
CA GLY A 156 -2.66 -13.99 16.77
C GLY A 156 -2.66 -13.34 18.15
N GLU A 157 -1.85 -13.82 19.10
CA GLU A 157 -1.75 -13.25 20.44
C GLU A 157 -1.04 -11.89 20.46
N LYS A 158 -0.15 -11.63 19.51
CA LYS A 158 0.56 -10.36 19.36
C LYS A 158 0.51 -9.89 17.91
N ASP A 159 0.49 -8.58 17.73
CA ASP A 159 0.72 -7.92 16.45
C ASP A 159 1.98 -7.04 16.51
N LEU A 160 2.35 -6.39 15.41
CA LEU A 160 3.51 -5.49 15.36
C LEU A 160 3.37 -4.30 16.33
N HIS A 161 2.15 -3.81 16.55
CA HIS A 161 1.89 -2.70 17.45
C HIS A 161 2.19 -3.09 18.91
N ASP A 162 1.80 -4.30 19.33
CA ASP A 162 2.14 -4.83 20.66
C ASP A 162 3.66 -4.88 20.90
N ILE A 163 4.43 -5.30 19.89
CA ILE A 163 5.90 -5.38 20.01
C ILE A 163 6.51 -3.98 20.11
N ILE A 164 6.03 -3.02 19.31
CA ILE A 164 6.50 -1.64 19.38
C ILE A 164 6.19 -1.02 20.75
N LEU A 165 4.98 -1.23 21.29
CA LEU A 165 4.62 -0.74 22.62
C LEU A 165 5.48 -1.37 23.71
N ALA A 166 5.71 -2.68 23.66
CA ALA A 166 6.55 -3.38 24.63
C ALA A 166 8.00 -2.84 24.64
N LEU A 167 8.60 -2.64 23.46
CA LEU A 167 9.95 -2.05 23.36
C LEU A 167 9.95 -0.59 23.81
N ARG A 168 8.95 0.20 23.41
CA ARG A 168 8.78 1.59 23.81
C ARG A 168 8.61 1.74 25.33
N ASP A 169 7.99 0.78 26.02
CA ASP A 169 7.88 0.83 27.49
C ASP A 169 9.19 0.48 28.20
N VAL A 170 10.10 -0.27 27.56
CA VAL A 170 11.44 -0.60 28.07
C VAL A 170 12.44 0.56 27.90
N TYR A 171 12.31 1.29 26.79
CA TYR A 171 13.22 2.37 26.40
C TYR A 171 12.62 3.74 26.70
N GLY A 172 11.46 4.04 26.13
CA GLY A 172 10.81 5.33 26.28
C GLY A 172 11.64 6.47 25.68
N PRO A 173 11.19 7.72 25.87
CA PRO A 173 11.82 8.90 25.24
C PRO A 173 13.21 9.26 25.80
N ASN A 174 13.63 8.65 26.91
CA ASN A 174 14.83 9.07 27.65
C ASN A 174 15.95 8.02 27.66
N LYS A 175 15.75 6.85 27.07
CA LYS A 175 16.74 5.77 27.07
C LYS A 175 16.80 5.16 25.68
N SER A 176 17.95 5.33 25.03
CA SER A 176 18.23 4.72 23.74
C SER A 176 18.55 3.23 23.84
N PHE A 177 18.22 2.49 22.80
CA PHE A 177 18.81 1.17 22.55
C PHE A 177 20.10 1.28 21.72
N LYS A 178 20.94 0.25 21.76
CA LYS A 178 22.09 0.17 20.84
C LYS A 178 21.63 -0.40 19.52
N ASP A 179 21.91 0.29 18.41
CA ASP A 179 21.54 -0.12 17.04
C ASP A 179 21.58 -1.66 16.81
N PRO A 180 22.69 -2.39 17.05
CA PRO A 180 22.75 -3.82 16.74
C PRO A 180 21.84 -4.74 17.60
N GLN A 181 21.20 -4.23 18.66
CA GLN A 181 20.44 -5.04 19.61
C GLN A 181 18.96 -5.19 19.26
N ILE A 182 18.36 -4.22 18.57
CA ILE A 182 16.89 -4.12 18.48
C ILE A 182 16.25 -5.33 17.81
N ILE A 183 16.88 -5.91 16.77
CA ILE A 183 16.36 -7.09 16.07
C ILE A 183 16.27 -8.30 17.02
N ALA A 184 17.30 -8.52 17.85
CA ALA A 184 17.28 -9.64 18.81
C ALA A 184 16.16 -9.48 19.84
N GLU A 185 15.85 -8.24 20.24
CA GLU A 185 14.74 -7.97 21.16
C GLU A 185 13.37 -8.17 20.51
N PHE A 186 13.20 -7.80 19.24
CA PHE A 186 12.01 -8.17 18.46
C PHE A 186 11.79 -9.69 18.46
N VAL A 187 12.85 -10.45 18.15
CA VAL A 187 12.79 -11.91 18.09
C VAL A 187 12.45 -12.51 19.46
N ALA A 188 13.06 -11.98 20.54
CA ALA A 188 12.80 -12.44 21.90
C ALA A 188 11.35 -12.19 22.37
N LEU A 189 10.71 -11.10 21.90
CA LEU A 189 9.33 -10.78 22.23
C LEU A 189 8.30 -11.59 21.44
N VAL A 190 8.69 -12.21 20.32
CA VAL A 190 7.77 -12.88 19.40
C VAL A 190 8.03 -14.39 19.39
N HIS A 191 9.04 -14.84 18.64
CA HIS A 191 9.39 -16.23 18.43
C HIS A 191 10.74 -16.32 17.69
N PRO A 192 11.61 -17.32 17.95
CA PRO A 192 12.91 -17.47 17.28
C PRO A 192 12.87 -17.42 15.75
N ASP A 193 11.85 -18.04 15.14
CA ASP A 193 11.64 -18.06 13.67
C ASP A 193 11.37 -16.68 13.04
N LEU A 194 11.21 -15.63 13.86
CA LEU A 194 11.15 -14.26 13.35
C LEU A 194 12.52 -13.77 12.87
N GLN A 195 13.62 -14.35 13.37
CA GLN A 195 14.99 -13.97 12.99
C GLN A 195 15.20 -14.08 11.48
N GLU A 196 14.68 -15.14 10.84
CA GLU A 196 14.78 -15.37 9.40
C GLU A 196 14.16 -14.22 8.59
N PHE A 197 13.05 -13.64 9.06
CA PHE A 197 12.45 -12.48 8.40
C PHE A 197 13.39 -11.28 8.38
N PHE A 198 14.06 -11.00 9.50
CA PHE A 198 15.02 -9.90 9.59
C PHE A 198 16.26 -10.18 8.75
N ASP A 199 16.79 -11.40 8.83
CA ASP A 199 17.99 -11.85 8.12
C ASP A 199 17.82 -11.76 6.61
N ASP A 200 16.64 -12.11 6.10
CA ASP A 200 16.38 -12.08 4.66
C ASP A 200 16.04 -10.69 4.14
N TYR A 201 15.17 -9.96 4.85
CA TYR A 201 14.46 -8.80 4.27
C TYR A 201 14.86 -7.45 4.84
N VAL A 202 15.52 -7.42 6.00
CA VAL A 202 15.91 -6.19 6.69
C VAL A 202 17.43 -6.00 6.63
N THR A 203 18.18 -6.96 7.19
CA THR A 203 19.65 -6.99 7.11
C THR A 203 20.13 -7.65 5.82
N GLY A 204 19.34 -8.56 5.26
CA GLY A 204 19.56 -9.18 3.96
C GLY A 204 19.06 -8.35 2.78
N ARG A 205 19.21 -8.95 1.60
CA ARG A 205 18.95 -8.33 0.29
C ARG A 205 17.89 -9.09 -0.51
N ASN A 206 17.15 -10.00 0.13
CA ASN A 206 16.10 -10.74 -0.52
C ASN A 206 14.92 -9.82 -0.84
N GLU A 207 14.20 -10.12 -1.92
CA GLU A 207 12.95 -9.42 -2.20
C GLU A 207 11.90 -9.79 -1.16
N LEU A 208 11.04 -8.82 -0.79
CA LEU A 208 9.97 -9.06 0.16
C LEU A 208 9.00 -10.14 -0.38
N PRO A 209 8.66 -11.17 0.42
CA PRO A 209 7.84 -12.32 0.02
C PRO A 209 6.35 -11.98 -0.02
N THR A 210 6.01 -10.91 -0.75
CA THR A 210 4.71 -10.24 -0.75
C THR A 210 3.57 -11.21 -1.08
N LYS A 211 3.76 -12.07 -2.10
CA LYS A 211 2.75 -13.04 -2.51
C LYS A 211 2.47 -14.07 -1.40
N GLU A 212 3.52 -14.55 -0.74
CA GLU A 212 3.41 -15.58 0.29
C GLU A 212 2.65 -15.06 1.51
N TYR A 213 3.07 -13.90 2.04
CA TYR A 213 2.48 -13.35 3.26
C TYR A 213 1.06 -12.85 3.05
N LEU A 214 0.77 -12.21 1.91
CA LEU A 214 -0.61 -11.83 1.60
C LEU A 214 -1.52 -13.06 1.43
N ASN A 215 -0.98 -14.17 0.90
CA ASN A 215 -1.75 -15.40 0.79
C ASN A 215 -2.15 -15.95 2.16
N LYS A 216 -1.33 -15.78 3.21
CA LYS A 216 -1.66 -16.19 4.60
C LYS A 216 -2.88 -15.46 5.16
N VAL A 217 -3.22 -14.28 4.64
CA VAL A 217 -4.41 -13.49 5.00
C VAL A 217 -5.48 -13.49 3.91
N GLY A 218 -5.47 -14.50 3.02
CA GLY A 218 -6.52 -14.69 2.02
C GLY A 218 -6.52 -13.62 0.92
N ILE A 219 -5.35 -13.06 0.61
CA ILE A 219 -5.17 -12.08 -0.47
C ILE A 219 -4.22 -12.67 -1.50
N ASP A 220 -4.67 -12.73 -2.75
CA ASP A 220 -3.82 -13.11 -3.87
C ASP A 220 -3.11 -11.89 -4.43
N TYR A 221 -1.79 -12.00 -4.59
CA TYR A 221 -0.98 -11.00 -5.26
C TYR A 221 -0.11 -11.62 -6.34
N ASP A 222 -0.14 -11.01 -7.53
CA ASP A 222 0.67 -11.38 -8.66
C ASP A 222 1.36 -10.13 -9.24
N ARG A 223 2.69 -10.06 -9.11
CA ARG A 223 3.50 -8.97 -9.72
C ARG A 223 3.27 -8.89 -11.22
N ARG A 224 3.21 -10.04 -11.89
CA ARG A 224 2.92 -10.21 -13.32
C ARG A 224 1.91 -11.34 -13.50
N TYR A 225 0.63 -11.00 -13.41
CA TYR A 225 -0.45 -11.96 -13.63
C TYR A 225 -0.60 -12.24 -15.13
N ALA A 226 -0.76 -13.52 -15.48
CA ALA A 226 -1.18 -13.98 -16.78
C ALA A 226 -2.28 -15.04 -16.57
N GLY A 227 -3.46 -14.81 -17.13
CA GLY A 227 -4.62 -15.68 -16.89
C GLY A 227 -5.93 -14.99 -17.25
N PRO A 228 -7.07 -15.51 -16.76
CA PRO A 228 -8.38 -14.94 -17.01
C PRO A 228 -8.49 -13.49 -16.52
N VAL A 229 -8.92 -12.59 -17.40
CA VAL A 229 -9.29 -11.20 -17.12
C VAL A 229 -10.68 -10.93 -17.71
N VAL A 230 -11.42 -10.02 -17.08
CA VAL A 230 -12.74 -9.58 -17.59
C VAL A 230 -12.55 -8.91 -18.95
N VAL A 231 -13.38 -9.30 -19.91
CA VAL A 231 -13.46 -8.67 -21.23
C VAL A 231 -14.04 -7.26 -21.06
N ASP A 232 -13.32 -6.24 -21.52
CA ASP A 232 -13.87 -4.89 -21.57
C ASP A 232 -14.93 -4.83 -22.69
N PRO A 233 -16.20 -4.50 -22.36
CA PRO A 233 -17.28 -4.51 -23.33
C PRO A 233 -17.00 -3.58 -24.50
N LEU A 234 -16.31 -2.44 -24.33
CA LEU A 234 -16.01 -1.56 -25.46
C LEU A 234 -14.64 -1.86 -26.06
N ARG A 235 -13.57 -1.82 -25.26
CA ARG A 235 -12.20 -1.91 -25.78
C ARG A 235 -11.94 -3.24 -26.48
N ASP A 236 -12.33 -4.35 -25.86
CA ASP A 236 -12.02 -5.69 -26.38
C ASP A 236 -12.96 -6.11 -27.52
N ASN A 237 -14.09 -5.41 -27.68
CA ASN A 237 -14.96 -5.51 -28.86
C ASN A 237 -14.62 -4.46 -29.94
N GLY A 238 -13.47 -3.80 -29.87
CA GLY A 238 -12.93 -2.95 -30.94
C GLY A 238 -13.49 -1.52 -31.02
N TYR A 239 -14.24 -1.06 -30.03
CA TYR A 239 -14.68 0.33 -29.96
C TYR A 239 -13.51 1.24 -29.55
N LYS A 240 -13.41 2.41 -30.16
CA LYS A 240 -12.48 3.47 -29.70
C LYS A 240 -13.27 4.52 -28.95
N THR A 241 -12.86 4.80 -27.72
CA THR A 241 -13.53 5.77 -26.85
C THR A 241 -12.60 6.93 -26.50
N ARG A 242 -13.19 8.05 -26.10
CA ARG A 242 -12.47 9.20 -25.53
C ARG A 242 -13.17 9.64 -24.25
N GLY A 243 -12.46 9.68 -23.14
CA GLY A 243 -12.99 10.25 -21.90
C GLY A 243 -13.33 11.73 -22.06
N ILE A 244 -14.51 12.13 -21.58
CA ILE A 244 -14.94 13.52 -21.54
C ILE A 244 -14.50 14.11 -20.20
N ARG A 245 -13.69 15.19 -20.25
CA ARG A 245 -13.16 15.84 -19.04
C ARG A 245 -14.29 16.35 -18.14
N SER A 246 -14.11 16.24 -16.83
CA SER A 246 -15.06 16.73 -15.82
C SER A 246 -16.46 16.10 -15.91
N THR A 247 -16.56 14.89 -16.48
CA THR A 247 -17.80 14.12 -16.54
C THR A 247 -17.50 12.63 -16.34
N ASP A 248 -18.54 11.87 -16.02
CA ASP A 248 -18.48 10.41 -15.88
C ASP A 248 -18.74 9.66 -17.19
N TYR A 249 -18.46 10.28 -18.35
CA TYR A 249 -18.77 9.70 -19.66
C TYR A 249 -17.55 9.46 -20.54
N LEU A 250 -17.65 8.41 -21.34
CA LEU A 250 -16.79 8.07 -22.47
C LEU A 250 -17.56 8.34 -23.76
N GLU A 251 -16.95 9.03 -24.73
CA GLU A 251 -17.54 9.26 -26.04
C GLU A 251 -17.06 8.21 -27.05
N ILE A 252 -17.98 7.56 -27.78
CA ILE A 252 -17.64 6.64 -28.87
C ILE A 252 -17.07 7.45 -30.05
N LYS A 253 -15.80 7.18 -30.38
CA LYS A 253 -15.10 7.82 -31.52
C LYS A 253 -15.19 6.98 -32.78
N ASN A 254 -14.97 5.68 -32.65
CA ASN A 254 -15.11 4.72 -33.73
C ASN A 254 -15.90 3.52 -33.23
N ILE A 255 -16.81 3.05 -34.08
CA ILE A 255 -17.57 1.81 -33.87
C ILE A 255 -16.76 0.61 -34.36
N SER A 256 -16.98 -0.54 -33.75
CA SER A 256 -16.41 -1.79 -34.24
C SER A 256 -17.16 -2.29 -35.47
N LYS A 257 -16.53 -3.17 -36.26
CA LYS A 257 -17.15 -3.75 -37.46
C LYS A 257 -18.37 -4.62 -37.11
N GLU A 258 -18.28 -5.35 -35.99
CA GLU A 258 -19.35 -6.24 -35.51
C GLU A 258 -20.45 -5.47 -34.78
N ASN A 259 -20.11 -4.33 -34.18
CA ASN A 259 -21.00 -3.45 -33.42
C ASN A 259 -22.05 -4.18 -32.56
N PRO A 260 -21.65 -5.11 -31.66
CA PRO A 260 -22.58 -5.98 -30.93
C PRO A 260 -23.59 -5.21 -30.07
N TYR A 261 -23.27 -3.98 -29.68
CA TYR A 261 -24.09 -3.12 -28.83
C TYR A 261 -24.89 -2.05 -29.60
N GLN A 262 -24.84 -2.06 -30.94
CA GLN A 262 -25.56 -1.11 -31.81
C GLN A 262 -25.30 0.37 -31.44
N LEU A 263 -24.06 0.67 -31.03
CA LEU A 263 -23.63 2.02 -30.69
C LEU A 263 -23.33 2.83 -31.94
N GLU A 264 -23.48 4.14 -31.83
CA GLU A 264 -23.19 5.12 -32.85
C GLU A 264 -22.00 6.00 -32.46
N LYS A 265 -21.32 6.55 -33.46
CA LYS A 265 -20.28 7.55 -33.23
C LYS A 265 -20.92 8.79 -32.58
N GLY A 266 -20.36 9.23 -31.45
CA GLY A 266 -20.89 10.33 -30.66
C GLY A 266 -21.74 9.91 -29.46
N ASP A 267 -22.14 8.64 -29.37
CA ASP A 267 -22.78 8.10 -28.17
C ASP A 267 -21.89 8.31 -26.95
N ARG A 268 -22.52 8.65 -25.82
CA ARG A 268 -21.85 8.81 -24.53
C ARG A 268 -22.19 7.62 -23.65
N VAL A 269 -21.19 6.86 -23.25
CA VAL A 269 -21.31 5.72 -22.35
C VAL A 269 -20.84 6.16 -20.97
N GLN A 270 -21.68 5.98 -19.94
CA GLN A 270 -21.24 6.23 -18.56
C GLN A 270 -20.06 5.30 -18.23
N ARG A 271 -19.10 5.75 -17.43
CA ARG A 271 -17.95 4.92 -17.04
C ARG A 271 -18.46 3.72 -16.23
N TYR A 272 -17.96 2.56 -16.62
CA TYR A 272 -18.31 1.25 -16.05
C TYR A 272 -17.06 0.48 -15.60
N ALA A 273 -15.87 1.09 -15.67
CA ALA A 273 -14.60 0.38 -15.41
C ALA A 273 -14.55 -0.23 -14.01
N ASP A 274 -15.10 0.47 -13.02
CA ASP A 274 -15.19 0.04 -11.63
C ASP A 274 -16.17 -1.13 -11.44
N GLU A 275 -17.08 -1.37 -12.40
CA GLU A 275 -17.96 -2.54 -12.38
C GLU A 275 -17.26 -3.81 -12.90
N LEU A 276 -16.18 -3.66 -13.66
CA LEU A 276 -15.40 -4.77 -14.23
C LEU A 276 -14.25 -5.22 -13.32
N GLU A 277 -13.83 -4.37 -12.39
CA GLU A 277 -12.82 -4.68 -11.39
C GLU A 277 -13.44 -4.59 -10.00
N THR A 278 -13.40 -5.70 -9.27
CA THR A 278 -13.89 -5.75 -7.88
C THR A 278 -12.72 -6.06 -6.95
N ALA A 279 -12.91 -5.88 -5.65
CA ALA A 279 -11.97 -6.35 -4.63
C ALA A 279 -11.51 -7.81 -4.81
N TYR A 280 -12.33 -8.65 -5.46
CA TYR A 280 -12.09 -10.08 -5.72
C TYR A 280 -11.58 -10.37 -7.15
N GLY A 281 -11.09 -9.35 -7.84
CA GLY A 281 -10.61 -9.42 -9.22
C GLY A 281 -11.60 -8.82 -10.21
N GLY A 282 -12.51 -9.63 -10.75
CA GLY A 282 -13.63 -9.17 -11.59
C GLY A 282 -14.90 -9.92 -11.23
N PRO A 283 -16.09 -9.48 -11.64
CA PRO A 283 -17.35 -10.13 -11.29
C PRO A 283 -17.40 -11.59 -11.77
N LYS A 284 -18.32 -12.38 -11.21
CA LYS A 284 -18.50 -13.76 -11.66
C LYS A 284 -18.86 -13.79 -13.16
N GLU A 285 -18.27 -14.72 -13.90
CA GLU A 285 -18.60 -14.93 -15.31
C GLU A 285 -20.10 -15.19 -15.49
N GLY A 286 -20.69 -14.59 -16.52
CA GLY A 286 -22.12 -14.61 -16.80
C GLY A 286 -22.97 -13.67 -15.95
N SER A 287 -22.41 -12.96 -14.96
CA SER A 287 -23.15 -11.96 -14.21
C SER A 287 -23.65 -10.84 -15.14
N PRO A 288 -24.90 -10.37 -14.99
CA PRO A 288 -25.42 -9.28 -15.78
C PRO A 288 -24.83 -7.94 -15.32
N LEU A 289 -24.44 -7.11 -16.29
CA LEU A 289 -24.08 -5.71 -16.15
C LEU A 289 -24.86 -4.89 -17.19
N VAL A 290 -24.95 -3.58 -16.96
CA VAL A 290 -25.71 -2.68 -17.83
C VAL A 290 -24.87 -1.48 -18.19
N LEU A 291 -24.64 -1.28 -19.49
CA LEU A 291 -24.00 -0.07 -19.98
C LEU A 291 -25.07 1.01 -20.14
N LEU A 292 -24.86 2.15 -19.47
CA LEU A 292 -25.73 3.31 -19.57
C LEU A 292 -25.26 4.22 -20.71
N ILE A 293 -26.12 4.42 -21.71
CA ILE A 293 -25.81 5.17 -22.93
C ILE A 293 -26.70 6.40 -23.05
N GLU A 294 -26.13 7.51 -23.50
CA GLU A 294 -26.85 8.71 -23.91
C GLU A 294 -26.56 9.02 -25.38
N ARG A 295 -27.63 9.12 -26.18
CA ARG A 295 -27.62 9.50 -27.59
C ARG A 295 -28.54 10.70 -27.80
N ASN A 296 -27.98 11.83 -28.23
CA ASN A 296 -28.72 13.08 -28.48
C ASN A 296 -29.65 13.49 -27.32
N GLY A 297 -29.20 13.31 -26.07
CA GLY A 297 -29.97 13.61 -24.86
C GLY A 297 -30.99 12.54 -24.43
N THR A 298 -31.17 11.47 -25.21
CA THR A 298 -31.99 10.31 -24.84
C THR A 298 -31.13 9.25 -24.18
N LYS A 299 -31.56 8.74 -23.02
CA LYS A 299 -30.85 7.69 -22.28
C LYS A 299 -31.45 6.31 -22.55
N PHE A 300 -30.60 5.30 -22.73
CA PHE A 300 -30.99 3.90 -22.87
C PHE A 300 -29.91 2.98 -22.28
N THR A 301 -30.25 1.70 -22.12
CA THR A 301 -29.38 0.69 -21.53
C THR A 301 -28.99 -0.36 -22.55
N VAL A 302 -27.77 -0.87 -22.44
CA VAL A 302 -27.30 -2.04 -23.20
C VAL A 302 -26.89 -3.13 -22.22
N PRO A 303 -27.50 -4.33 -22.27
CA PRO A 303 -27.10 -5.44 -21.42
C PRO A 303 -25.73 -5.99 -21.83
N TYR A 304 -24.91 -6.33 -20.85
CA TYR A 304 -23.63 -7.00 -21.02
C TYR A 304 -23.53 -8.14 -20.01
N ASN A 305 -23.23 -9.36 -20.46
CA ASN A 305 -22.91 -10.46 -19.56
C ASN A 305 -21.39 -10.54 -19.42
N VAL A 306 -20.91 -10.53 -18.17
CA VAL A 306 -19.47 -10.58 -17.88
C VAL A 306 -18.86 -11.81 -18.53
N ALA A 307 -17.88 -11.58 -19.40
CA ALA A 307 -17.11 -12.62 -20.07
C ALA A 307 -15.64 -12.50 -19.69
N TYR A 308 -14.91 -13.61 -19.79
CA TYR A 308 -13.48 -13.67 -19.52
C TYR A 308 -12.69 -14.00 -20.77
N THR A 309 -11.47 -13.48 -20.83
CA THR A 309 -10.46 -13.81 -21.84
C THR A 309 -9.09 -13.98 -21.19
N THR A 310 -8.13 -14.54 -21.92
CA THR A 310 -6.75 -14.60 -21.45
C THR A 310 -6.09 -13.23 -21.62
N GLY A 311 -5.56 -12.69 -20.53
CA GLY A 311 -4.85 -11.43 -20.54
C GLY A 311 -3.75 -11.36 -19.48
N SER A 312 -3.26 -10.15 -19.25
CA SER A 312 -2.23 -9.92 -18.23
C SER A 312 -2.52 -8.65 -17.42
N LYS A 313 -2.12 -8.67 -16.15
CA LYS A 313 -2.19 -7.52 -15.24
C LYS A 313 -0.88 -7.39 -14.46
N LYS A 314 -0.45 -6.15 -14.22
CA LYS A 314 0.71 -5.85 -13.35
C LYS A 314 0.23 -5.50 -11.95
N HIS A 315 0.94 -5.99 -10.94
CA HIS A 315 0.58 -5.82 -9.53
C HIS A 315 -0.90 -6.10 -9.28
N TYR A 316 -1.37 -7.28 -9.71
CA TYR A 316 -2.75 -7.67 -9.54
C TYR A 316 -2.94 -8.23 -8.14
N ILE A 317 -3.64 -7.47 -7.31
CA ILE A 317 -3.98 -7.83 -5.94
C ILE A 317 -5.49 -8.04 -5.85
N ARG A 318 -5.95 -9.01 -5.06
CA ARG A 318 -7.38 -9.32 -4.89
C ARG A 318 -7.61 -10.16 -3.65
N PHE A 319 -8.75 -10.00 -3.02
CA PHE A 319 -9.21 -10.95 -2.01
C PHE A 319 -9.53 -12.29 -2.67
N GLN A 320 -9.20 -13.38 -1.98
CA GLN A 320 -9.66 -14.70 -2.36
C GLN A 320 -11.17 -14.79 -2.19
N ARG A 321 -11.83 -15.43 -3.15
CA ARG A 321 -13.29 -15.67 -3.07
C ARG A 321 -13.65 -16.71 -2.01
N ASN A 322 -12.75 -17.68 -1.81
CA ASN A 322 -12.93 -18.80 -0.89
C ASN A 322 -11.66 -18.96 -0.02
N PRO A 323 -11.36 -18.02 0.88
CA PRO A 323 -10.25 -18.17 1.81
C PRO A 323 -10.54 -19.32 2.78
N THR A 324 -9.49 -20.00 3.21
CA THR A 324 -9.55 -20.98 4.31
C THR A 324 -9.97 -20.30 5.63
N ALA A 325 -10.40 -21.10 6.61
CA ALA A 325 -10.75 -20.59 7.93
C ALA A 325 -9.54 -19.90 8.61
N ALA A 326 -8.34 -20.46 8.48
CA ALA A 326 -7.11 -19.87 9.01
C ALA A 326 -6.80 -18.50 8.38
N GLN A 327 -6.89 -18.41 7.04
CA GLN A 327 -6.68 -17.15 6.32
C GLN A 327 -7.68 -16.07 6.75
N SER A 328 -8.95 -16.45 6.89
CA SER A 328 -10.02 -15.53 7.31
C SER A 328 -9.84 -15.07 8.75
N ALA A 329 -9.42 -15.97 9.65
CA ALA A 329 -9.12 -15.64 11.04
C ALA A 329 -7.95 -14.66 11.15
N LEU A 330 -6.83 -14.94 10.47
CA LEU A 330 -5.65 -14.09 10.49
C LEU A 330 -5.92 -12.73 9.84
N GLN A 331 -6.63 -12.68 8.72
CA GLN A 331 -7.05 -11.42 8.10
C GLN A 331 -7.93 -10.58 9.03
N LYS A 332 -8.85 -11.23 9.76
CA LYS A 332 -9.70 -10.53 10.71
C LYS A 332 -8.88 -9.89 11.83
N LEU A 333 -7.86 -10.59 12.35
CA LEU A 333 -6.93 -10.04 13.34
C LEU A 333 -6.17 -8.85 12.74
N TRP A 334 -5.55 -9.03 11.58
CA TRP A 334 -4.75 -7.99 10.91
C TRP A 334 -5.51 -6.67 10.67
N PHE A 335 -6.81 -6.77 10.37
CA PHE A 335 -7.65 -5.59 10.12
C PHE A 335 -8.39 -5.05 11.35
N LYS A 336 -8.25 -5.65 12.55
CA LYS A 336 -9.08 -5.28 13.72
C LYS A 336 -8.35 -5.17 15.06
N ASN A 337 -7.44 -6.09 15.36
CA ASN A 337 -6.41 -5.83 16.38
C ASN A 337 -5.57 -4.72 15.80
#